data_AF-A0A3D0CWM2-F1
#
_entry.id   AF-A0A3D0CWM2-F1
#
_cell.length_a   1.000
_cell.length_b   1.000
_cell.length_c   1.000
_cell.angle_alpha   90.00
_cell.angle_beta   90.00
_cell.angle_gamma   90.00
#
_symmetry.space_group_name_H-M   'P 1'
#
loop_
_entity.id
_entity.type
_entity.pdbx_description
1 polymer ?
#
loop_
_entity_poly.entity_id
_entity_poly.type
_entity_poly.pdbx_seq_one_letter_code
_entity_poly.pdbx_strand_id
1 'polypeptide(L)'
;MILDNGVIPPENLPGTLGTGSRNPGAILAEIRGMAGSLSLGLAPAALEASIQYANERTRFGRPIGTFQAVAHKIAETATETDNGQRTDSRRHHTMSGYRFRGRTFDQFEPDEVIVTAARTVTEADVVNFAGLSGDYNPLHTDEEFGKTTPFGGRIAHGMLGLAIATGLANQLGVFEGTTLALMQQTVKYTGAIRFGDTIHLELKVAEKKETSKPDRGVITFDADVLNQRGEAVIKSQWVLMIKRGA
;
A
#
# COMPACT_ATOMS: atom_id res chain seq x y z
N MET A 1 8.50 -35.70 -11.16
CA MET A 1 9.24 -36.20 -12.34
C MET A 1 10.39 -35.24 -12.59
N ILE A 2 11.62 -35.60 -12.20
CA ILE A 2 12.82 -34.83 -12.52
C ILE A 2 13.37 -35.45 -13.79
N LEU A 3 13.47 -34.68 -14.87
CA LEU A 3 14.09 -35.11 -16.11
C LEU A 3 15.57 -34.77 -16.02
N ASP A 4 16.41 -35.75 -15.71
CA ASP A 4 17.86 -35.57 -15.77
C ASP A 4 18.32 -35.55 -17.24
N ASN A 5 18.99 -34.46 -17.65
CA ASN A 5 19.57 -34.23 -18.97
C ASN A 5 18.60 -34.14 -20.17
N GLY A 6 17.34 -33.76 -19.93
CA GLY A 6 16.42 -33.42 -21.02
C GLY A 6 16.76 -32.06 -21.66
N VAL A 7 17.12 -32.06 -22.95
CA VAL A 7 17.26 -30.83 -23.74
C VAL A 7 15.92 -30.52 -24.40
N ILE A 8 15.37 -29.33 -24.15
CA ILE A 8 14.16 -28.86 -24.83
C ILE A 8 14.60 -28.16 -26.13
N PRO A 9 14.17 -28.65 -27.31
CA PRO A 9 14.46 -27.98 -28.57
C PRO A 9 13.89 -26.54 -28.58
N PRO A 10 14.59 -25.55 -29.16
CA PRO A 10 14.16 -24.15 -29.16
C PRO A 10 12.74 -23.92 -29.67
N GLU A 11 12.29 -24.71 -30.64
CA GLU A 11 10.95 -24.69 -31.22
C GLU A 11 9.84 -25.11 -30.25
N ASN A 12 10.19 -25.84 -29.19
CA ASN A 12 9.27 -26.34 -28.16
C ASN A 12 9.29 -25.46 -26.90
N LEU A 13 10.03 -24.34 -26.91
CA LEU A 13 10.01 -23.39 -25.80
C LEU A 13 8.69 -22.61 -25.83
N PRO A 14 7.93 -22.56 -24.72
CA PRO A 14 6.67 -21.80 -24.63
C PRO A 14 6.87 -20.28 -24.59
N GLY A 15 8.09 -19.80 -24.88
CA GLY A 15 8.48 -18.40 -24.85
C GLY A 15 9.99 -18.24 -25.02
N THR A 16 10.50 -17.03 -24.89
CA THR A 16 11.93 -16.76 -25.04
C THR A 16 12.74 -17.42 -23.92
N LEU A 17 13.85 -18.10 -24.28
CA LEU A 17 14.77 -18.73 -23.33
C LEU A 17 15.21 -17.72 -22.26
N GLY A 18 15.17 -18.12 -20.98
CA GLY A 18 15.50 -17.25 -19.84
C GLY A 18 14.33 -16.45 -19.24
N THR A 19 13.13 -16.52 -19.82
CA THR A 19 11.92 -15.84 -19.29
C THR A 19 11.01 -16.74 -18.43
N GLY A 20 11.45 -17.96 -18.13
CA GLY A 20 10.63 -19.01 -17.52
C GLY A 20 10.01 -18.67 -16.16
N SER A 21 10.60 -17.75 -15.38
CA SER A 21 10.03 -17.26 -14.12
C SER A 21 9.15 -16.00 -14.27
N ARG A 22 9.35 -15.22 -15.34
CA ARG A 22 8.57 -13.99 -15.60
C ARG A 22 7.20 -14.28 -16.19
N ASN A 23 7.11 -15.27 -17.09
CA ASN A 23 5.84 -15.59 -17.76
C ASN A 23 4.77 -16.11 -16.80
N PRO A 24 5.05 -17.07 -15.87
CA PRO A 24 4.05 -17.53 -14.91
C PRO A 24 3.67 -16.44 -13.90
N GLY A 25 4.63 -15.61 -13.47
CA GLY A 25 4.36 -14.52 -12.52
C GLY A 25 3.40 -13.46 -13.08
N ALA A 26 3.58 -13.08 -14.35
CA ALA A 26 2.69 -12.15 -15.04
C ALA A 26 1.29 -12.74 -15.26
N ILE A 27 1.22 -13.99 -15.72
CA ILE A 27 -0.05 -14.71 -15.93
C ILE A 27 -0.80 -14.88 -14.60
N LEU A 28 -0.12 -15.25 -13.52
CA LEU A 28 -0.74 -15.39 -12.20
C LEU A 28 -1.22 -14.06 -11.62
N ALA A 29 -0.53 -12.95 -11.91
CA ALA A 29 -0.98 -11.61 -11.53
C ALA A 29 -2.27 -11.22 -12.28
N GLU A 30 -2.34 -11.52 -13.57
CA GLU A 30 -3.53 -11.28 -14.41
C GLU A 30 -4.72 -12.16 -13.98
N ILE A 31 -4.50 -13.47 -13.78
CA ILE A 31 -5.51 -14.40 -13.29
C ILE A 31 -6.03 -14.00 -11.92
N ARG A 32 -5.17 -13.54 -11.01
CA ARG A 32 -5.60 -13.06 -9.68
C ARG A 32 -6.47 -11.81 -9.79
N GLY A 33 -6.16 -10.91 -10.72
CA GLY A 33 -6.99 -9.75 -11.05
C GLY A 33 -8.38 -10.17 -11.59
N MET A 34 -8.41 -11.09 -12.55
CA MET A 34 -9.65 -11.60 -13.15
C MET A 34 -10.52 -12.42 -12.17
N ALA A 35 -9.89 -13.28 -11.36
CA ALA A 35 -10.61 -14.06 -10.36
C ALA A 35 -11.23 -13.18 -9.28
N GLY A 36 -10.51 -12.11 -8.87
CA GLY A 36 -11.03 -11.09 -7.97
C GLY A 36 -12.24 -10.35 -8.55
N SER A 37 -12.14 -9.87 -9.80
CA SER A 37 -13.24 -9.14 -10.44
C SER A 37 -14.48 -10.00 -10.68
N LEU A 38 -14.30 -11.27 -11.08
CA LEU A 38 -15.41 -12.21 -11.25
C LEU A 38 -16.11 -12.52 -9.92
N SER A 39 -15.33 -12.70 -8.84
CA SER A 39 -15.87 -12.97 -7.51
C SER A 39 -16.69 -11.78 -6.98
N LEU A 40 -16.26 -10.55 -7.23
CA LEU A 40 -16.98 -9.33 -6.84
C LEU A 40 -18.24 -9.06 -7.67
N GLY A 41 -18.33 -9.58 -8.90
CA GLY A 41 -19.55 -9.51 -9.71
C GLY A 41 -20.57 -10.60 -9.37
N LEU A 42 -20.09 -11.82 -9.08
CA LEU A 42 -20.95 -12.98 -8.79
C LEU A 42 -21.46 -12.98 -7.34
N ALA A 43 -20.65 -12.56 -6.36
CA ALA A 43 -21.02 -12.58 -4.95
C ALA A 43 -22.26 -11.71 -4.61
N PRO A 44 -22.42 -10.47 -5.12
CA PRO A 44 -23.62 -9.67 -4.89
C PRO A 44 -24.88 -10.33 -5.47
N ALA A 45 -24.81 -10.86 -6.69
CA ALA A 45 -25.94 -11.53 -7.32
C ALA A 45 -26.34 -12.82 -6.58
N ALA A 46 -25.35 -13.60 -6.12
CA ALA A 46 -25.60 -14.79 -5.31
C ALA A 46 -26.19 -14.45 -3.93
N LEU A 47 -25.74 -13.35 -3.31
CA LEU A 47 -26.29 -12.85 -2.05
C LEU A 47 -27.74 -12.39 -2.20
N GLU A 48 -28.05 -11.64 -3.27
CA GLU A 48 -29.41 -11.19 -3.58
C GLU A 48 -30.36 -12.38 -3.79
N ALA A 49 -29.96 -13.36 -4.60
CA ALA A 49 -30.71 -14.59 -4.80
C ALA A 49 -30.90 -15.38 -3.49
N SER A 50 -29.88 -15.39 -2.61
CA SER A 50 -29.96 -16.05 -1.30
C SER A 50 -30.94 -15.35 -0.36
N ILE A 51 -30.97 -14.02 -0.34
CA ILE A 51 -31.94 -13.23 0.43
C ILE A 51 -33.36 -13.49 -0.06
N GLN A 52 -33.58 -13.47 -1.37
CA GLN A 52 -34.87 -13.74 -1.97
C GLN A 52 -35.38 -15.14 -1.57
N TYR A 53 -34.56 -16.17 -1.79
CA TYR A 53 -34.91 -17.54 -1.43
C TYR A 53 -35.20 -17.70 0.06
N ALA A 54 -34.41 -17.05 0.93
CA ALA A 54 -34.59 -17.12 2.37
C ALA A 54 -35.94 -16.52 2.84
N ASN A 55 -36.47 -15.54 2.11
CA ASN A 55 -37.77 -14.92 2.39
C ASN A 55 -38.95 -15.71 1.82
N GLU A 56 -38.78 -16.37 0.68
CA GLU A 56 -39.84 -17.17 0.04
C GLU A 56 -39.97 -18.56 0.69
N ARG A 57 -38.86 -19.16 1.12
CA ARG A 57 -38.86 -20.52 1.67
C ARG A 57 -39.35 -20.51 3.11
N THR A 58 -40.45 -21.22 3.38
CA THR A 58 -41.01 -21.39 4.73
C THR A 58 -40.66 -22.74 5.35
N ARG A 59 -40.22 -22.75 6.62
CA ARG A 59 -40.06 -23.93 7.48
C ARG A 59 -40.44 -23.58 8.91
N PHE A 60 -41.06 -24.51 9.63
CA PHE A 60 -41.55 -24.29 11.00
C PHE A 60 -42.47 -23.06 11.10
N GLY A 61 -43.33 -22.85 10.10
CA GLY A 61 -44.37 -21.82 10.09
C GLY A 61 -43.91 -20.39 9.78
N ARG A 62 -42.63 -20.16 9.44
CA ARG A 62 -42.12 -18.82 9.07
C ARG A 62 -41.01 -18.89 8.00
N PRO A 63 -40.70 -17.77 7.31
CA PRO A 63 -39.58 -17.72 6.36
C PRO A 63 -38.26 -18.11 7.01
N ILE A 64 -37.43 -18.84 6.28
CA ILE A 64 -36.16 -19.34 6.82
C ILE A 64 -35.16 -18.22 7.12
N GLY A 65 -35.28 -17.07 6.45
CA GLY A 65 -34.49 -15.87 6.72
C GLY A 65 -34.69 -15.30 8.13
N THR A 66 -35.77 -15.68 8.83
CA THR A 66 -36.03 -15.24 10.22
C THR A 66 -35.26 -16.05 11.27
N PHE A 67 -34.67 -17.20 10.90
CA PHE A 67 -33.84 -17.97 11.81
C PHE A 67 -32.45 -17.35 11.90
N GLN A 68 -31.97 -17.16 13.14
CA GLN A 68 -30.69 -16.51 13.41
C GLN A 68 -29.52 -17.11 12.62
N ALA A 69 -29.44 -18.44 12.50
CA ALA A 69 -28.37 -19.10 11.75
C ALA A 69 -28.31 -18.70 10.26
N VAL A 70 -29.45 -18.43 9.64
CA VAL A 70 -29.54 -18.01 8.24
C VAL A 70 -29.33 -16.50 8.13
N ALA A 71 -29.99 -15.72 9.00
CA ALA A 71 -29.87 -14.27 9.04
C ALA A 71 -28.43 -13.79 9.26
N HIS A 72 -27.70 -14.40 10.20
CA HIS A 72 -26.31 -14.07 10.47
C HIS A 72 -25.40 -14.38 9.28
N LYS A 73 -25.62 -15.52 8.61
CA LYS A 73 -24.79 -15.88 7.44
C LYS A 73 -25.00 -14.92 6.28
N ILE A 74 -26.24 -14.50 6.03
CA ILE A 74 -26.55 -13.47 5.03
C ILE A 74 -25.88 -12.14 5.40
N ALA A 75 -25.92 -11.73 6.68
CA ALA A 75 -25.30 -10.49 7.13
C ALA A 75 -23.76 -10.50 7.03
N GLU A 76 -23.11 -11.62 7.35
CA GLU A 76 -21.67 -11.81 7.16
C GLU A 76 -21.29 -11.67 5.69
N THR A 77 -21.95 -12.42 4.81
CA THR A 77 -21.67 -12.39 3.37
C THR A 77 -21.95 -11.01 2.76
N ALA A 78 -22.98 -10.30 3.25
CA ALA A 78 -23.24 -8.91 2.87
C ALA A 78 -22.09 -7.97 3.25
N THR A 79 -21.55 -8.12 4.46
CA THR A 79 -20.42 -7.32 4.96
C THR A 79 -19.15 -7.60 4.15
N GLU A 80 -18.86 -8.87 3.89
CA GLU A 80 -17.70 -9.28 3.07
C GLU A 80 -17.79 -8.76 1.64
N THR A 81 -19.00 -8.81 1.05
CA THR A 81 -19.25 -8.33 -0.32
C THR A 81 -19.13 -6.81 -0.43
N ASP A 82 -19.71 -6.05 0.51
CA ASP A 82 -19.58 -4.58 0.55
C ASP A 82 -18.11 -4.16 0.75
N ASN A 83 -17.39 -4.83 1.65
CA ASN A 83 -15.95 -4.61 1.83
C ASN A 83 -15.17 -4.87 0.54
N GLY A 84 -15.49 -5.95 -0.17
CA GLY A 84 -14.91 -6.26 -1.48
C GLY A 84 -15.19 -5.19 -2.53
N GLN A 85 -16.46 -4.77 -2.69
CA GLN A 85 -16.86 -3.76 -3.67
C GLN A 85 -16.26 -2.38 -3.38
N ARG A 86 -16.12 -1.98 -2.12
CA ARG A 86 -15.46 -0.71 -1.73
C ARG A 86 -13.98 -0.65 -2.10
N THR A 87 -13.31 -1.80 -2.16
CA THR A 87 -11.91 -1.85 -2.61
C THR A 87 -11.78 -1.68 -4.13
N ASP A 88 -12.79 -2.09 -4.91
CA ASP A 88 -12.83 -1.96 -6.37
C ASP A 88 -13.41 -0.61 -6.85
N SER A 89 -14.39 -0.04 -6.14
CA SER A 89 -14.98 1.26 -6.46
C SER A 89 -13.99 2.43 -6.40
N ARG A 90 -12.82 2.23 -5.78
CA ARG A 90 -11.69 3.18 -5.81
C ARG A 90 -10.94 3.20 -7.15
N ARG A 91 -11.17 2.25 -8.06
CA ARG A 91 -10.49 2.16 -9.36
C ARG A 91 -11.25 2.80 -10.53
N HIS A 92 -12.55 3.08 -10.37
CA HIS A 92 -13.40 3.63 -11.44
C HIS A 92 -14.26 4.83 -10.99
N HIS A 93 -13.67 5.84 -10.34
CA HIS A 93 -14.35 7.12 -10.13
C HIS A 93 -13.84 8.16 -11.12
N THR A 94 -14.70 8.60 -12.05
CA THR A 94 -14.50 9.87 -12.73
C THR A 94 -14.55 10.98 -11.68
N MET A 95 -13.47 11.75 -11.53
CA MET A 95 -13.20 12.71 -10.44
C MET A 95 -14.18 13.91 -10.32
N SER A 96 -15.39 13.83 -10.85
CA SER A 96 -16.29 14.98 -11.06
C SER A 96 -16.86 15.60 -9.77
N GLY A 97 -16.68 14.99 -8.59
CA GLY A 97 -17.20 15.52 -7.32
C GLY A 97 -16.20 15.54 -6.16
N TYR A 98 -14.96 15.11 -6.37
CA TYR A 98 -13.97 15.04 -5.30
C TYR A 98 -13.32 16.42 -5.09
N ARG A 99 -13.61 17.05 -3.95
CA ARG A 99 -13.01 18.32 -3.58
C ARG A 99 -11.64 18.07 -2.95
N PHE A 100 -10.58 18.46 -3.65
CA PHE A 100 -9.21 18.43 -3.13
C PHE A 100 -9.13 19.19 -1.80
N ARG A 101 -8.48 18.58 -0.81
CA ARG A 101 -8.29 19.13 0.54
C ARG A 101 -6.84 19.48 0.84
N GLY A 102 -5.92 19.09 -0.03
CA GLY A 102 -4.51 19.39 0.08
C GLY A 102 -4.22 20.88 0.00
N ARG A 103 -3.05 21.25 0.53
CA ARG A 103 -2.54 22.62 0.49
C ARG A 103 -1.98 22.91 -0.89
N THR A 104 -2.26 24.10 -1.39
CA THR A 104 -1.66 24.61 -2.62
C THR A 104 -0.28 25.21 -2.35
N PHE A 105 0.48 25.46 -3.41
CA PHE A 105 1.84 25.98 -3.31
C PHE A 105 1.95 27.24 -2.44
N ASP A 106 0.98 28.15 -2.52
CA ASP A 106 0.98 29.41 -1.77
C ASP A 106 0.73 29.21 -0.28
N GLN A 107 0.11 28.10 0.09
CA GLN A 107 -0.30 27.84 1.47
C GLN A 107 0.82 27.26 2.33
N PHE A 108 1.94 26.81 1.75
CA PHE A 108 3.11 26.34 2.50
C PHE A 108 4.04 27.51 2.81
N GLU A 109 4.53 27.60 4.05
CA GLU A 109 5.50 28.63 4.44
C GLU A 109 6.91 28.04 4.52
N PRO A 110 7.97 28.76 4.08
CA PRO A 110 9.35 28.36 4.32
C PRO A 110 9.61 28.09 5.81
N ASP A 111 10.46 27.10 6.10
CA ASP A 111 10.81 26.64 7.45
C ASP A 111 9.67 26.03 8.29
N GLU A 112 8.43 26.00 7.79
CA GLU A 112 7.33 25.30 8.43
C GLU A 112 7.64 23.81 8.58
N VAL A 113 7.32 23.26 9.75
CA VAL A 113 7.45 21.83 10.05
C VAL A 113 6.07 21.21 10.24
N ILE A 114 5.79 20.17 9.47
CA ILE A 114 4.56 19.38 9.53
C ILE A 114 4.92 18.00 10.07
N VAL A 115 4.30 17.61 11.18
CA VAL A 115 4.58 16.34 11.88
C VAL A 115 3.43 15.38 11.66
N THR A 116 3.73 14.13 11.26
CA THR A 116 2.70 13.10 11.09
C THR A 116 2.28 12.48 12.42
N ALA A 117 1.18 11.70 12.39
CA ALA A 117 0.97 10.69 13.41
C ALA A 117 2.15 9.69 13.46
N ALA A 118 2.26 8.95 14.56
CA ALA A 118 3.28 7.92 14.74
C ALA A 118 2.69 6.52 14.57
N ARG A 119 3.54 5.57 14.17
CA ARG A 119 3.18 4.16 13.98
C ARG A 119 4.29 3.25 14.47
N THR A 120 3.92 2.23 15.25
CA THR A 120 4.83 1.15 15.64
C THR A 120 5.08 0.19 14.49
N VAL A 121 6.35 -0.09 14.21
CA VAL A 121 6.80 -1.07 13.21
C VAL A 121 6.83 -2.44 13.87
N THR A 122 6.12 -3.40 13.28
CA THR A 122 5.94 -4.74 13.83
C THR A 122 6.57 -5.80 12.95
N GLU A 123 6.66 -7.03 13.46
CA GLU A 123 7.10 -8.17 12.64
C GLU A 123 6.18 -8.41 11.43
N ALA A 124 4.87 -8.20 11.61
CA ALA A 124 3.91 -8.31 10.52
C ALA A 124 4.23 -7.34 9.38
N ASP A 125 4.73 -6.14 9.67
CA ASP A 125 5.12 -5.18 8.64
C ASP A 125 6.31 -5.67 7.83
N VAL A 126 7.34 -6.18 8.51
CA VAL A 126 8.56 -6.67 7.86
C VAL A 126 8.27 -7.91 7.01
N VAL A 127 7.49 -8.86 7.53
CA VAL A 127 7.10 -10.08 6.80
C VAL A 127 6.25 -9.73 5.59
N ASN A 128 5.25 -8.85 5.74
CA ASN A 128 4.40 -8.44 4.62
C ASN A 128 5.19 -7.64 3.58
N PHE A 129 6.12 -6.79 4.01
CA PHE A 129 6.96 -6.03 3.08
C PHE A 129 7.93 -6.93 2.32
N ALA A 130 8.54 -7.93 2.96
CA ALA A 130 9.34 -8.95 2.28
C ALA A 130 8.48 -9.71 1.25
N GLY A 131 7.26 -10.10 1.63
CA GLY A 131 6.30 -10.71 0.71
C GLY A 131 5.92 -9.85 -0.49
N LEU A 132 5.69 -8.55 -0.26
CA LEU A 132 5.33 -7.59 -1.30
C LEU A 132 6.49 -7.25 -2.24
N SER A 133 7.67 -6.97 -1.66
CA SER A 133 8.85 -6.52 -2.40
C SER A 133 9.66 -7.66 -3.01
N GLY A 134 9.53 -8.87 -2.47
CA GLY A 134 10.39 -10.01 -2.78
C GLY A 134 11.75 -9.97 -2.08
N ASP A 135 12.03 -8.96 -1.24
CA ASP A 135 13.29 -8.85 -0.50
C ASP A 135 13.24 -9.67 0.79
N TYR A 136 13.75 -10.90 0.70
CA TYR A 136 13.90 -11.83 1.81
C TYR A 136 15.32 -11.87 2.39
N ASN A 137 16.11 -10.80 2.23
CA ASN A 137 17.46 -10.74 2.79
C ASN A 137 17.46 -11.16 4.28
N PRO A 138 18.34 -12.08 4.70
CA PRO A 138 18.36 -12.60 6.07
C PRO A 138 18.58 -11.52 7.13
N LEU A 139 19.14 -10.36 6.77
CA LEU A 139 19.22 -9.18 7.65
C LEU A 139 17.86 -8.74 8.20
N HIS A 140 16.78 -9.01 7.46
CA HIS A 140 15.41 -8.64 7.81
C HIS A 140 14.56 -9.84 8.26
N THR A 141 14.91 -11.05 7.84
CA THR A 141 14.04 -12.23 7.94
C THR A 141 14.56 -13.33 8.86
N ASP A 142 15.86 -13.38 9.15
CA ASP A 142 16.50 -14.45 9.94
C ASP A 142 17.11 -13.89 11.24
N GLU A 143 16.57 -14.33 12.39
CA GLU A 143 17.01 -13.90 13.71
C GLU A 143 18.40 -14.44 14.07
N GLU A 144 18.72 -15.68 13.70
CA GLU A 144 20.03 -16.26 14.00
C GLU A 144 21.13 -15.60 13.17
N PHE A 145 20.85 -15.32 11.89
CA PHE A 145 21.73 -14.50 11.08
C PHE A 145 21.88 -13.09 11.66
N GLY A 146 20.77 -12.44 12.03
CA GLY A 146 20.75 -11.09 12.60
C GLY A 146 21.67 -10.92 13.81
N LYS A 147 21.72 -11.92 14.71
CA LYS A 147 22.62 -11.94 15.89
C LYS A 147 24.11 -11.87 15.53
N THR A 148 24.50 -12.33 14.33
CA THR A 148 25.89 -12.28 13.86
C THR A 148 26.28 -10.91 13.28
N THR A 149 25.31 -10.05 13.02
CA THR A 149 25.54 -8.72 12.45
C THR A 149 25.84 -7.68 13.54
N PRO A 150 26.40 -6.50 13.19
CA PRO A 150 26.56 -5.39 14.14
C PRO A 150 25.25 -4.90 14.78
N PHE A 151 24.11 -5.30 14.23
CA PHE A 151 22.79 -4.98 14.77
C PHE A 151 22.37 -5.95 15.89
N GLY A 152 22.98 -7.13 16.05
CA GLY A 152 22.66 -8.06 17.13
C GLY A 152 21.23 -8.63 17.12
N GLY A 153 20.58 -8.64 15.94
CA GLY A 153 19.21 -9.11 15.71
C GLY A 153 18.67 -8.54 14.40
N ARG A 154 17.48 -8.99 13.96
CA ARG A 154 16.85 -8.48 12.74
C ARG A 154 16.55 -6.99 12.83
N ILE A 155 16.56 -6.33 11.68
CA ILE A 155 16.12 -4.93 11.53
C ILE A 155 15.09 -4.83 10.41
N ALA A 156 14.19 -3.85 10.47
CA ALA A 156 13.25 -3.63 9.38
C ALA A 156 13.96 -3.12 8.11
N HIS A 157 13.38 -3.36 6.93
CA HIS A 157 13.88 -2.81 5.68
C HIS A 157 13.88 -1.28 5.73
N GLY A 158 14.97 -0.63 5.29
CA GLY A 158 14.99 0.83 5.17
C GLY A 158 13.88 1.35 4.24
N MET A 159 13.62 0.63 3.15
CA MET A 159 12.53 0.94 2.21
C MET A 159 11.14 0.77 2.82
N LEU A 160 10.95 -0.14 3.78
CA LEU A 160 9.71 -0.23 4.55
C LEU A 160 9.50 1.05 5.38
N GLY A 161 10.56 1.53 6.04
CA GLY A 161 10.52 2.81 6.77
C GLY A 161 10.06 3.98 5.88
N LEU A 162 10.61 4.09 4.66
CA LEU A 162 10.17 5.08 3.69
C LEU A 162 8.72 4.88 3.24
N ALA A 163 8.30 3.65 2.97
CA ALA A 163 6.93 3.36 2.56
C ALA A 163 5.92 3.75 3.65
N ILE A 164 6.25 3.48 4.92
CA ILE A 164 5.46 3.92 6.07
C ILE A 164 5.42 5.45 6.13
N ALA A 165 6.57 6.12 6.00
CA ALA A 165 6.66 7.58 6.03
C ALA A 165 5.78 8.24 4.94
N THR A 166 5.84 7.75 3.70
CA THR A 166 4.97 8.23 2.60
C THR A 166 3.49 7.98 2.90
N GLY A 167 3.14 6.85 3.52
CA GLY A 167 1.78 6.57 3.98
C GLY A 167 1.30 7.58 5.03
N LEU A 168 2.11 7.81 6.06
CA LEU A 168 1.84 8.77 7.13
C LEU A 168 1.69 10.21 6.59
N ALA A 169 2.54 10.61 5.65
CA ALA A 169 2.45 11.89 4.97
C ALA A 169 1.12 12.07 4.21
N ASN A 170 0.66 11.05 3.49
CA ASN A 170 -0.60 11.10 2.76
C ASN A 170 -1.82 11.14 3.71
N GLN A 171 -1.74 10.48 4.86
CA GLN A 171 -2.82 10.49 5.86
C GLN A 171 -3.08 11.87 6.47
N LEU A 172 -2.10 12.78 6.42
CA LEU A 172 -2.31 14.17 6.83
C LEU A 172 -3.26 14.94 5.91
N GLY A 173 -3.50 14.46 4.69
CA GLY A 173 -4.31 15.16 3.69
C GLY A 173 -3.66 16.41 3.09
N VAL A 174 -2.48 16.84 3.57
CA VAL A 174 -1.81 18.09 3.13
C VAL A 174 -1.40 18.08 1.65
N PHE A 175 -1.29 16.90 1.04
CA PHE A 175 -0.94 16.69 -0.37
C PHE A 175 -2.15 16.30 -1.25
N GLU A 176 -3.32 16.11 -0.64
CA GLU A 176 -4.49 15.48 -1.24
C GLU A 176 -5.03 16.29 -2.43
N GLY A 177 -4.70 15.82 -3.64
CA GLY A 177 -5.16 16.43 -4.89
C GLY A 177 -4.40 17.69 -5.32
N THR A 178 -3.37 18.11 -4.58
CA THR A 178 -2.53 19.26 -4.94
C THR A 178 -1.15 18.86 -5.42
N THR A 179 -0.66 17.67 -5.08
CA THR A 179 0.58 17.14 -5.63
C THR A 179 0.41 16.78 -7.11
N LEU A 180 1.20 17.43 -7.97
CA LEU A 180 1.25 17.15 -9.41
C LEU A 180 2.31 16.11 -9.76
N ALA A 181 3.44 16.13 -9.06
CA ALA A 181 4.51 15.14 -9.24
C ALA A 181 5.44 15.07 -8.02
N LEU A 182 5.93 13.88 -7.70
CA LEU A 182 7.16 13.70 -6.91
C LEU A 182 8.33 13.65 -7.91
N MET A 183 9.14 14.70 -7.94
CA MET A 183 10.19 14.88 -8.94
C MET A 183 11.50 14.20 -8.54
N GLN A 184 11.82 14.21 -7.25
CA GLN A 184 13.04 13.63 -6.71
C GLN A 184 12.82 13.19 -5.28
N GLN A 185 13.49 12.10 -4.92
CA GLN A 185 13.63 11.66 -3.54
C GLN A 185 15.08 11.26 -3.30
N THR A 186 15.75 11.91 -2.35
CA THR A 186 17.08 11.48 -1.88
C THR A 186 16.92 10.85 -0.50
N VAL A 187 17.70 9.82 -0.19
CA VAL A 187 17.56 9.06 1.06
C VAL A 187 18.92 8.73 1.63
N LYS A 188 19.06 8.94 2.94
CA LYS A 188 20.17 8.45 3.76
C LYS A 188 19.61 7.68 4.95
N TYR A 189 19.99 6.41 5.06
CA TYR A 189 19.66 5.57 6.21
C TYR A 189 20.68 5.85 7.32
N THR A 190 20.25 6.58 8.35
CA THR A 190 21.12 7.08 9.44
C THR A 190 21.08 6.20 10.68
N GLY A 191 20.05 5.36 10.81
CA GLY A 191 19.90 4.39 11.89
C GLY A 191 19.08 3.18 11.46
N ALA A 192 19.11 2.13 12.29
CA ALA A 192 18.28 0.96 12.10
C ALA A 192 16.89 1.18 12.71
N ILE A 193 15.85 0.72 12.02
CA ILE A 193 14.50 0.61 12.58
C ILE A 193 14.37 -0.80 13.17
N ARG A 194 14.12 -0.88 14.48
CA ARG A 194 13.91 -2.14 15.18
C ARG A 194 12.45 -2.53 15.21
N PHE A 195 12.22 -3.82 15.39
CA PHE A 195 10.90 -4.35 15.67
C PHE A 195 10.42 -3.77 17.01
N GLY A 196 9.23 -3.17 17.02
CA GLY A 196 8.67 -2.44 18.16
C GLY A 196 9.06 -0.95 18.21
N ASP A 197 9.97 -0.46 17.36
CA ASP A 197 10.20 0.99 17.26
C ASP A 197 8.94 1.68 16.74
N THR A 198 8.66 2.87 17.26
CA THR A 198 7.55 3.71 16.82
C THR A 198 8.10 4.89 16.06
N ILE A 199 7.75 4.99 14.78
CA ILE A 199 8.28 6.00 13.87
C ILE A 199 7.21 7.01 13.46
N HIS A 200 7.65 8.23 13.20
CA HIS A 200 6.86 9.29 12.58
C HIS A 200 7.73 10.07 11.60
N LEU A 201 7.10 10.91 10.79
CA LEU A 201 7.77 11.75 9.80
C LEU A 201 7.63 13.22 10.19
N GLU A 202 8.73 13.95 10.10
CA GLU A 202 8.76 15.41 10.12
C GLU A 202 9.06 15.92 8.71
N LEU A 203 8.16 16.74 8.16
CA LEU A 203 8.29 17.39 6.87
C LEU A 203 8.55 18.87 7.08
N LYS A 204 9.78 19.30 6.88
CA LYS A 204 10.15 20.71 6.90
C LYS A 204 10.19 21.28 5.49
N VAL A 205 9.52 22.41 5.24
CA VAL A 205 9.62 23.15 3.97
C VAL A 205 11.01 23.78 3.88
N ALA A 206 11.92 23.13 3.16
CA ALA A 206 13.31 23.56 3.03
C ALA A 206 13.49 24.62 1.94
N GLU A 207 12.75 24.50 0.82
CA GLU A 207 12.84 25.43 -0.30
C GLU A 207 11.50 25.52 -1.03
N LYS A 208 11.16 26.72 -1.51
CA LYS A 208 10.08 26.94 -2.47
C LYS A 208 10.66 27.59 -3.72
N LYS A 209 10.33 27.03 -4.89
CA LYS A 209 10.83 27.49 -6.18
C LYS A 209 9.69 27.70 -7.17
N GLU A 210 9.70 28.86 -7.80
CA GLU A 210 8.81 29.17 -8.92
C GLU A 210 9.12 28.30 -10.14
N THR A 211 8.08 27.94 -10.90
CA THR A 211 8.27 27.32 -12.22
C THR A 211 7.99 28.33 -13.32
N SER A 212 8.36 28.00 -14.56
CA SER A 212 8.02 28.84 -15.72
C SER A 212 6.51 28.94 -15.97
N LYS A 213 5.70 28.01 -15.43
CA LYS A 213 4.24 28.04 -15.53
C LYS A 213 3.64 28.58 -14.23
N PRO A 214 2.75 29.58 -14.27
CA PRO A 214 2.23 30.21 -13.06
C PRO A 214 1.27 29.33 -12.25
N ASP A 215 0.74 28.25 -12.84
CA ASP A 215 -0.25 27.36 -12.23
C ASP A 215 0.33 26.38 -11.18
N ARG A 216 1.64 26.41 -10.94
CA ARG A 216 2.34 25.46 -10.08
C ARG A 216 3.66 26.02 -9.53
N GLY A 217 4.12 25.42 -8.45
CA GLY A 217 5.45 25.65 -7.88
C GLY A 217 6.11 24.33 -7.48
N VAL A 218 7.41 24.39 -7.16
CA VAL A 218 8.17 23.25 -6.63
C VAL A 218 8.48 23.51 -5.17
N ILE A 219 8.20 22.54 -4.31
CA ILE A 219 8.55 22.58 -2.90
C ILE A 219 9.51 21.43 -2.61
N THR A 220 10.62 21.76 -1.97
CA THR A 220 11.56 20.81 -1.41
C THR A 220 11.27 20.67 0.07
N PHE A 221 10.99 19.44 0.51
CA PHE A 221 10.83 19.10 1.91
C PHE A 221 12.04 18.33 2.41
N ASP A 222 12.58 18.73 3.57
CA ASP A 222 13.39 17.83 4.38
C ASP A 222 12.43 16.90 5.12
N ALA A 223 12.56 15.59 4.90
CA ALA A 223 11.61 14.55 5.25
C ALA A 223 12.31 13.53 6.16
N ASP A 224 12.44 13.88 7.44
CA ASP A 224 13.16 13.07 8.42
C ASP A 224 12.20 12.08 9.10
N VAL A 225 12.57 10.80 9.12
CA VAL A 225 11.86 9.76 9.87
C VAL A 225 12.54 9.60 11.21
N LEU A 226 11.80 9.88 12.29
CA LEU A 226 12.27 9.81 13.66
C LEU A 226 11.64 8.64 14.39
N ASN A 227 12.38 8.03 15.30
CA ASN A 227 11.86 7.01 16.21
C ASN A 227 11.32 7.63 17.53
N GLN A 228 10.86 6.79 18.45
CA GLN A 228 10.30 7.20 19.75
C GLN A 228 11.29 7.89 20.69
N ARG A 229 12.59 7.84 20.39
CA ARG A 229 13.66 8.51 21.14
C ARG A 229 14.02 9.87 20.54
N GLY A 230 13.36 10.29 19.46
CA GLY A 230 13.69 11.51 18.73
C GLY A 230 14.94 11.38 17.84
N GLU A 231 15.40 10.16 17.58
CA GLU A 231 16.56 9.91 16.73
C GLU A 231 16.11 9.77 15.28
N ALA A 232 16.76 10.48 14.35
CA ALA A 232 16.53 10.31 12.92
C ALA A 232 17.10 8.96 12.47
N VAL A 233 16.20 8.04 12.08
CA VAL A 233 16.56 6.72 11.52
C VAL A 233 16.70 6.79 9.99
N ILE A 234 15.99 7.71 9.34
CA ILE A 234 16.13 8.01 7.93
C ILE A 234 16.10 9.53 7.76
N LYS A 235 17.06 10.07 7.00
CA LYS A 235 16.99 11.43 6.49
C LYS A 235 16.69 11.39 5.01
N SER A 236 15.72 12.17 4.56
CA SER A 236 15.31 12.19 3.14
C SER A 236 15.00 13.61 2.69
N GLN A 237 15.09 13.86 1.40
CA GLN A 237 14.60 15.10 0.80
C GLN A 237 13.60 14.76 -0.30
N TRP A 238 12.41 15.36 -0.26
CA TRP A 238 11.36 15.15 -1.24
C TRP A 238 11.16 16.43 -2.03
N VAL A 239 11.31 16.35 -3.35
CA VAL A 239 11.05 17.49 -4.25
C VAL A 239 9.72 17.25 -4.94
N LEU A 240 8.71 18.01 -4.58
CA LEU A 240 7.36 17.87 -5.12
C LEU A 240 6.97 19.09 -5.96
N MET A 241 6.33 18.84 -7.09
CA MET A 241 5.61 19.85 -7.84
C MET A 241 4.18 19.94 -7.29
N ILE A 242 3.79 21.10 -6.81
CA ILE A 242 2.49 21.35 -6.16
C ILE A 242 1.70 22.38 -6.98
N LYS A 243 0.41 22.12 -7.13
CA LYS A 243 -0.55 23.03 -7.78
C LYS A 243 -0.63 24.36 -7.02
N ARG A 244 -0.65 25.49 -7.74
CA ARG A 244 -0.90 26.81 -7.15
C ARG A 244 -2.39 27.03 -6.87
N GLY A 245 -2.71 27.84 -5.85
CA GLY A 245 -4.07 28.32 -5.65
C GLY A 245 -4.51 29.15 -6.86
N ALA A 246 -5.78 29.04 -7.23
CA ALA A 246 -6.40 29.95 -8.19
C ALA A 246 -6.68 31.30 -7.52
#